data_AF-A0A1Q3SXK2-F1
#
_entry.id   AF-A0A1Q3SXK2-F1
#
_cell.length_a   1.000
_cell.length_b   1.000
_cell.length_c   1.000
_cell.angle_alpha   90.00
_cell.angle_beta   90.00
_cell.angle_gamma   90.00
#
_symmetry.space_group_name_H-M   'P 1'
#
loop_
_entity.id
_entity.type
_entity.pdbx_description
1 polymer ?
#
loop_
_entity_poly.entity_id
_entity_poly.type
_entity_poly.pdbx_seq_one_letter_code
_entity_poly.pdbx_strand_id
1 'polypeptide(L)' 'MGLGGIGPGIGIGIAVNGALQAIGRNPEAEGSIRTNMIIGAGLAEAVAIYALLIGLLILFV' A
#
# COMPACT_ATOMS: atom_id res chain seq x y z
N MET A 1 -11.76 1.82 11.57
CA MET A 1 -10.72 1.01 10.87
C MET A 1 -11.26 0.19 9.72
N GLY A 2 -12.34 -0.59 9.90
CA GLY A 2 -12.81 -1.54 8.88
C GLY A 2 -12.89 -1.00 7.45
N LEU A 3 -13.63 0.10 7.22
CA LEU A 3 -13.77 0.69 5.89
C LEU A 3 -12.50 1.40 5.38
N GLY A 4 -11.71 2.00 6.30
CA GLY A 4 -10.51 2.76 5.96
C GLY A 4 -9.36 1.91 5.42
N GLY A 5 -9.37 0.60 5.69
CA GLY A 5 -8.37 -0.34 5.17
C GLY A 5 -8.68 -0.89 3.77
N ILE A 6 -9.92 -0.76 3.28
CA ILE A 6 -10.35 -1.40 2.02
C ILE A 6 -9.65 -0.77 0.81
N GLY A 7 -9.67 0.56 0.71
CA GLY A 7 -9.02 1.28 -0.39
C GLY A 7 -7.51 1.00 -0.49
N PRO A 8 -6.75 1.19 0.60
CA PRO A 8 -5.32 0.87 0.65
C PRO A 8 -5.03 -0.61 0.35
N GLY A 9 -5.81 -1.54 0.91
CA GLY A 9 -5.64 -2.97 0.65
C GLY A 9 -5.80 -3.33 -0.83
N ILE A 10 -6.82 -2.78 -1.50
CA ILE A 10 -7.03 -2.97 -2.95
C ILE A 10 -5.89 -2.32 -3.75
N GLY A 11 -5.54 -1.07 -3.42
CA GLY A 11 -4.48 -0.32 -4.12
C GLY A 11 -3.12 -1.02 -4.05
N ILE A 12 -2.73 -1.48 -2.86
CA ILE A 12 -1.50 -2.25 -2.64
C ILE A 12 -1.55 -3.57 -3.40
N GLY A 13 -2.68 -4.30 -3.35
CA GLY A 13 -2.84 -5.56 -4.08
C GLY A 13 -2.63 -5.40 -5.59
N ILE A 14 -3.17 -4.35 -6.19
CA ILE A 14 -2.97 -4.02 -7.61
C ILE A 14 -1.51 -3.65 -7.90
N ALA A 15 -0.90 -2.81 -7.06
CA ALA A 15 0.48 -2.39 -7.23
C ALA A 15 1.46 -3.57 -7.14
N VAL A 16 1.28 -4.46 -6.17
CA VAL A 16 2.10 -5.66 -6.00
C VAL A 16 1.94 -6.61 -7.18
N ASN A 17 0.71 -6.82 -7.67
CA ASN A 17 0.48 -7.66 -8.84
C ASN A 17 1.22 -7.12 -10.08
N GLY A 18 1.14 -5.80 -10.33
CA GLY A 18 1.87 -5.16 -11.43
C GLY A 18 3.39 -5.27 -11.27
N ALA A 19 3.91 -5.09 -10.06
CA ALA A 19 5.33 -5.23 -9.76
C ALA A 19 5.83 -6.66 -10.01
N LEU A 20 5.10 -7.68 -9.56
CA LEU A 20 5.48 -9.08 -9.79
C LEU A 20 5.47 -9.45 -11.27
N GLN A 21 4.50 -8.95 -12.05
CA GLN A 21 4.48 -9.14 -13.50
C GLN A 21 5.68 -8.44 -14.18
N ALA A 22 6.04 -7.24 -13.73
CA ALA A 22 7.18 -6.51 -14.27
C ALA A 22 8.52 -7.21 -13.93
N ILE A 23 8.68 -7.69 -12.70
CA ILE A 23 9.86 -8.45 -12.26
C ILE A 23 9.98 -9.76 -13.05
N GLY A 24 8.88 -10.49 -13.23
CA GLY A 24 8.89 -11.73 -14.02
C GLY A 24 9.27 -11.53 -15.48
N ARG A 25 9.01 -10.34 -16.05
CA ARG A 25 9.43 -9.97 -17.42
C ARG A 25 10.87 -9.47 -17.48
N ASN A 26 11.35 -8.80 -16.43
CA ASN A 26 12.67 -8.21 -16.41
C ASN A 26 13.32 -8.35 -15.01
N PRO A 27 13.92 -9.51 -14.69
CA PRO A 27 14.45 -9.81 -13.36
C PRO A 27 15.59 -8.87 -12.93
N GLU A 28 16.39 -8.38 -13.89
CA GLU A 28 17.50 -7.46 -13.60
C GLU A 28 17.02 -6.11 -13.03
N ALA A 29 15.76 -5.74 -13.30
CA ALA A 29 15.15 -4.51 -12.81
C ALA A 29 14.47 -4.67 -11.43
N GLU A 30 14.57 -5.83 -10.78
CA GLU A 30 13.85 -6.14 -9.53
C GLU A 30 14.05 -5.08 -8.46
N GLY A 31 15.29 -4.66 -8.19
CA GLY A 31 15.58 -3.69 -7.13
C GLY A 31 14.87 -2.35 -7.35
N SER A 32 14.84 -1.87 -8.59
CA SER A 32 14.16 -0.61 -8.95
C SER A 32 12.63 -0.75 -8.84
N ILE A 33 12.07 -1.85 -9.38
CA ILE A 33 10.64 -2.12 -9.32
C ILE A 33 10.16 -2.25 -7.87
N ARG A 34 10.89 -3.00 -7.03
CA ARG A 34 10.57 -3.19 -5.62
C ARG A 34 10.60 -1.88 -4.85
N THR A 35 11.59 -1.04 -5.12
CA THR A 35 11.71 0.28 -4.46
C THR A 35 10.51 1.16 -4.78
N ASN A 36 10.15 1.28 -6.07
CA ASN A 36 8.99 2.08 -6.48
C ASN A 36 7.66 1.49 -5.95
N MET A 37 7.53 0.17 -5.94
CA MET A 37 6.37 -0.52 -5.37
C MET A 37 6.20 -0.20 -3.87
N ILE A 38 7.27 -0.25 -3.08
CA ILE A 38 7.22 0.06 -1.65
C ILE A 38 6.85 1.53 -1.41
N ILE A 39 7.43 2.46 -2.17
CA ILE A 39 7.09 3.88 -2.08
C ILE A 39 5.60 4.09 -2.39
N GLY A 40 5.10 3.50 -3.48
CA GLY A 40 3.68 3.57 -3.85
C GLY A 40 2.76 2.94 -2.82
N ALA A 41 3.15 1.79 -2.26
CA ALA A 41 2.40 1.11 -1.20
C ALA A 41 2.30 1.98 0.06
N GLY A 42 3.41 2.58 0.51
CA GLY A 42 3.41 3.48 1.66
C GLY A 42 2.52 4.72 1.48
N LEU A 43 2.48 5.28 0.25
CA LEU A 43 1.57 6.38 -0.08
C LEU A 43 0.10 5.94 -0.04
N ALA A 44 -0.21 4.74 -0.55
CA ALA A 44 -1.56 4.19 -0.49
C ALA A 44 -1.99 3.92 0.98
N GLU A 45 -1.05 3.49 1.83
CA GLU A 45 -1.29 3.17 3.23
C GLU A 45 -1.55 4.40 4.12
N ALA A 46 -1.12 5.59 3.69
CA ALA A 46 -1.34 6.83 4.44
C ALA A 46 -2.82 7.09 4.80
N VAL A 47 -3.75 6.69 3.91
CA VAL A 47 -5.19 6.84 4.14
C VAL A 47 -5.68 5.89 5.25
N ALA A 48 -5.13 4.68 5.33
CA ALA A 48 -5.43 3.75 6.43
C ALA A 48 -4.94 4.29 7.76
N ILE A 49 -3.79 4.98 7.80
CA ILE A 49 -3.22 5.59 9.01
C ILE A 49 -4.08 6.75 9.50
N TYR A 50 -4.69 7.55 8.62
CA TYR A 50 -5.63 8.59 9.06
C TYR A 50 -6.92 7.98 9.64
N ALA A 51 -7.44 6.90 9.03
CA ALA A 51 -8.55 6.17 9.62
C ALA A 51 -8.16 5.59 11.00
N LEU A 52 -6.96 4.98 11.07
CA LEU A 52 -6.06 4.80 12.23
C LEU A 52 -6.28 5.77 13.39
N LEU A 53 -5.85 6.98 13.11
CA LEU A 53 -5.80 8.09 14.04
C LEU A 53 -7.20 8.48 14.51
N ILE A 54 -8.15 8.63 13.58
CA ILE A 54 -9.51 9.06 13.93
C ILE A 54 -10.20 8.04 14.84
N GLY A 55 -10.07 6.74 14.56
CA GLY A 55 -10.68 5.72 15.42
C GLY A 55 -10.03 5.64 16.80
N LEU A 56 -8.73 5.92 16.94
CA LEU A 56 -8.09 6.06 18.24
C LEU A 56 -8.61 7.30 18.98
N LEU A 57 -8.78 8.43 18.30
CA LEU A 57 -9.35 9.64 18.90
C LEU A 57 -10.76 9.38 19.43
N ILE A 58 -11.63 8.71 18.66
CA ILE A 58 -12.98 8.37 19.10
C ILE A 58 -12.98 7.42 20.32
N LEU A 59 -11.98 6.55 20.43
CA LEU A 59 -11.92 5.56 21.51
C LEU A 59 -11.37 6.12 22.82
N PHE A 60 -10.46 7.10 22.76
CA PHE A 60 -9.68 7.56 23.90
C PHE A 60 -9.89 9.03 24.28
N VAL A 61 -10.62 9.81 23.48
CA VAL A 61 -10.97 11.22 23.73
C VAL A 61 -12.49 11.35 23.83
#